data_AF-A0A3N8IFG2-F1
#
_entry.id   AF-A0A3N8IFG2-F1
#
_cell.length_a   1.000
_cell.length_b   1.000
_cell.length_c   1.000
_cell.angle_alpha   90.00
_cell.angle_beta   90.00
_cell.angle_gamma   90.00
#
_symmetry.space_group_name_H-M   'P 1'
#
loop_
_entity.id
_entity.type
_entity.pdbx_description
1 polymer ?
#
loop_
_entity_poly.entity_id
_entity_poly.type
_entity_poly.pdbx_seq_one_letter_code
_entity_poly.pdbx_strand_id
1 'polypeptide(L)'
;MSKQTHSTPDEAVPDSRNEYTVDELARVSDTTVRNVRAYQDRGLLAPPEKRGRVGIYDDTHVARLKLINHLLARGYTLSNIQDLIKAIDEGHDLRSILGLENAIGGRWSHELPKTYSLAALAQMFGPQATTQLSRVTELGLLERRGLSFVAKSPALLEAAAAMTKEGIPPRELLDVISLARPHFDAIARLLVDLVVKRLDRYDAGTLPPATDVPELVDAIWRLRPLAAVFVEGETNRALETAASAYLGGRVATILDKKLSDEAARQSGTPDTSGPADDGDKA
;
A
#
# COMPACT_ATOMS: atom_id res chain seq x y z
N MET A 1 -83.39 -19.16 1.63
CA MET A 1 -82.85 -19.94 0.49
C MET A 1 -81.77 -19.07 -0.15
N SER A 2 -80.52 -19.23 0.32
CA SER A 2 -79.40 -19.87 -0.41
C SER A 2 -78.55 -18.80 -1.12
N LYS A 3 -77.49 -18.28 -0.49
CA LYS A 3 -76.09 -18.75 -0.57
C LYS A 3 -75.63 -19.04 -2.00
N GLN A 4 -74.74 -18.19 -2.53
CA GLN A 4 -73.46 -18.63 -3.10
C GLN A 4 -72.51 -17.44 -3.30
N THR A 5 -71.71 -17.21 -2.27
CA THR A 5 -70.34 -16.71 -2.35
C THR A 5 -69.51 -17.66 -3.21
N HIS A 6 -68.89 -17.15 -4.28
CA HIS A 6 -67.77 -17.86 -4.91
C HIS A 6 -66.50 -17.57 -4.12
N SER A 7 -66.11 -18.56 -3.32
CA SER A 7 -64.81 -18.69 -2.69
C SER A 7 -63.75 -18.93 -3.77
N THR A 8 -62.75 -18.06 -3.80
CA THR A 8 -61.44 -18.31 -4.39
C THR A 8 -60.77 -19.46 -3.62
N PRO A 9 -60.20 -20.49 -4.27
CA PRO A 9 -59.38 -21.46 -3.58
C PRO A 9 -58.05 -20.80 -3.24
N ASP A 10 -57.78 -20.70 -1.94
CA ASP A 10 -56.49 -20.45 -1.34
C ASP A 10 -55.60 -21.68 -1.60
N GLU A 11 -54.78 -21.62 -2.65
CA GLU A 11 -53.67 -22.56 -2.84
C GLU A 11 -52.53 -22.15 -1.89
N ALA A 12 -52.62 -22.65 -0.65
CA ALA A 12 -51.49 -22.69 0.25
C ALA A 12 -50.43 -23.65 -0.33
N VAL A 13 -49.39 -23.08 -0.96
CA VAL A 13 -48.17 -23.80 -1.31
C VAL A 13 -47.45 -24.16 -0.01
N PRO A 14 -47.23 -25.45 0.33
CA PRO A 14 -46.37 -25.80 1.43
C PRO A 14 -44.92 -25.60 0.96
N ASP A 15 -44.25 -24.59 1.51
CA ASP A 15 -42.83 -24.30 1.29
C ASP A 15 -42.01 -25.38 2.03
N SER A 16 -41.98 -26.61 1.49
CA SER A 16 -41.24 -27.73 2.06
C SER A 16 -39.75 -27.54 1.83
N ARG A 17 -39.09 -26.75 2.70
CA ARG A 17 -37.63 -26.72 2.78
C ARG A 17 -37.14 -28.12 3.14
N ASN A 18 -36.22 -28.67 2.36
CA ASN A 18 -35.65 -29.97 2.67
C ASN A 18 -34.82 -29.86 3.94
N GLU A 19 -34.98 -30.85 4.83
CA GLU A 19 -34.25 -30.97 6.08
C GLU A 19 -33.09 -31.96 5.90
N TYR A 20 -31.92 -31.61 6.43
CA TYR A 20 -30.70 -32.40 6.33
C TYR A 20 -30.11 -32.61 7.72
N THR A 21 -29.68 -33.83 8.01
CA THR A 21 -28.74 -34.10 9.11
C THR A 21 -27.35 -33.57 8.75
N VAL A 22 -26.45 -33.45 9.74
CA VAL A 22 -25.08 -32.95 9.50
C VAL A 22 -24.31 -33.80 8.47
N ASP A 23 -24.56 -35.11 8.43
CA ASP A 23 -23.91 -36.04 7.51
C ASP A 23 -24.46 -35.88 6.08
N GLU A 24 -25.77 -35.71 5.94
CA GLU A 24 -26.43 -35.44 4.66
C GLU A 24 -26.06 -34.06 4.12
N LEU A 25 -26.00 -33.05 4.98
CA LEU A 25 -25.58 -31.70 4.63
C LEU A 25 -24.15 -31.71 4.08
N ALA A 26 -23.22 -32.38 4.76
CA ALA A 26 -21.84 -32.50 4.30
C ALA A 26 -21.75 -33.15 2.92
N ARG A 27 -22.54 -34.21 2.68
CA ARG A 27 -22.59 -34.91 1.40
C ARG A 27 -23.16 -34.05 0.27
N VAL A 28 -24.29 -33.35 0.51
CA VAL A 28 -24.98 -32.55 -0.50
C VAL A 28 -24.23 -31.25 -0.85
N SER A 29 -23.34 -30.80 0.03
CA SER A 29 -22.53 -29.60 -0.15
C SER A 29 -21.07 -29.88 -0.53
N ASP A 30 -20.72 -31.13 -0.87
CA ASP A 30 -19.36 -31.55 -1.24
C ASP A 30 -18.30 -31.14 -0.20
N THR A 31 -18.60 -31.33 1.08
CA THR A 31 -17.68 -31.02 2.19
C THR A 31 -17.66 -32.15 3.23
N THR A 32 -16.93 -31.94 4.33
CA THR A 32 -16.85 -32.92 5.43
C THR A 32 -17.61 -32.42 6.65
N VAL A 33 -18.12 -33.34 7.47
CA VAL A 33 -18.75 -33.03 8.76
C VAL A 33 -17.83 -32.20 9.66
N ARG A 34 -16.51 -32.47 9.60
CA ARG A 34 -15.48 -31.69 10.29
C ARG A 34 -15.49 -30.22 9.84
N ASN A 35 -15.58 -29.96 8.54
CA ASN A 35 -15.65 -28.61 8.00
C ASN A 35 -16.96 -27.92 8.34
N VAL A 36 -18.10 -28.62 8.26
CA VAL A 36 -19.41 -28.08 8.67
C VAL A 36 -19.37 -27.58 10.11
N ARG A 37 -18.87 -28.41 11.05
CA ARG A 37 -18.71 -28.00 12.45
C ARG A 37 -17.72 -26.85 12.62
N ALA A 38 -16.58 -26.90 11.93
CA ALA A 38 -15.60 -25.82 11.98
C ALA A 38 -16.13 -24.49 11.43
N TYR A 39 -17.05 -24.51 10.46
CA TYR A 39 -17.72 -23.31 9.94
C TYR A 39 -18.78 -22.81 10.91
N GLN A 40 -19.54 -23.71 11.53
CA GLN A 40 -20.49 -23.35 12.58
C GLN A 40 -19.80 -22.71 13.80
N ASP A 41 -18.70 -23.31 14.28
CA ASP A 41 -17.91 -22.78 15.42
C ASP A 41 -17.33 -21.39 15.14
N ARG A 42 -17.08 -21.07 13.87
CA ARG A 42 -16.59 -19.77 13.40
C ARG A 42 -17.72 -18.79 13.05
N GLY A 43 -18.98 -19.17 13.25
CA GLY A 43 -20.13 -18.32 12.92
C GLY A 43 -20.37 -18.11 11.43
N LEU A 44 -19.80 -18.97 10.57
CA LEU A 44 -20.02 -18.96 9.11
C LEU A 44 -21.30 -19.68 8.72
N LEU A 45 -21.84 -20.55 9.58
CA LEU A 45 -23.15 -21.17 9.43
C LEU A 45 -24.03 -20.78 10.60
N ALA A 46 -25.30 -20.49 10.32
CA ALA A 46 -26.31 -20.37 11.36
C ALA A 46 -26.38 -21.68 12.17
N PRO A 47 -26.71 -21.60 13.48
CA PRO A 47 -26.89 -22.80 14.28
C PRO A 47 -28.08 -23.61 13.74
N PRO A 48 -27.98 -24.96 13.71
CA PRO A 48 -29.07 -25.81 13.27
C PRO A 48 -30.25 -25.74 14.23
N GLU A 49 -31.43 -26.07 13.71
CA GLU A 49 -32.60 -26.30 14.53
C GLU A 49 -32.39 -27.58 15.35
N LYS A 50 -32.54 -27.49 16.67
CA LYS A 50 -32.31 -28.65 17.55
C LYS A 50 -33.59 -29.47 17.66
N ARG A 51 -33.58 -30.67 17.08
CA ARG A 51 -34.64 -31.67 17.26
C ARG A 51 -34.09 -32.82 18.12
N GLY A 52 -34.25 -32.68 19.43
CA GLY A 52 -33.70 -33.62 20.41
C GLY A 52 -32.17 -33.57 20.48
N ARG A 53 -31.50 -34.69 20.17
CA ARG A 53 -30.02 -34.78 20.13
C ARG A 53 -29.42 -34.53 18.74
N VAL A 54 -30.26 -34.30 17.73
CA VAL A 54 -29.83 -34.13 16.33
C VAL A 54 -30.07 -32.68 15.91
N GLY A 55 -29.05 -32.08 15.29
CA GLY A 55 -29.18 -30.78 14.64
C GLY A 55 -29.69 -30.95 13.21
N ILE A 56 -30.78 -30.25 12.89
CA ILE A 56 -31.41 -30.25 11.58
C ILE A 56 -31.03 -28.95 10.86
N TYR A 57 -30.59 -29.11 9.62
CA TYR A 57 -30.21 -28.03 8.72
C TYR A 57 -31.19 -27.99 7.56
N ASP A 58 -31.30 -26.86 6.88
CA ASP A 58 -32.19 -26.68 5.74
C ASP A 58 -31.44 -26.32 4.46
N ASP A 59 -32.17 -26.08 3.37
CA ASP A 59 -31.60 -25.68 2.08
C ASP A 59 -30.78 -24.37 2.14
N THR A 60 -31.03 -23.48 3.11
CA THR A 60 -30.23 -22.26 3.26
C THR A 60 -28.81 -22.57 3.72
N HIS A 61 -28.63 -23.61 4.54
CA HIS A 61 -27.33 -24.10 4.95
C HIS A 61 -26.57 -24.75 3.79
N VAL A 62 -27.27 -25.49 2.91
CA VAL A 62 -26.69 -26.07 1.70
C VAL A 62 -26.16 -24.98 0.78
N ALA A 63 -26.98 -23.95 0.50
CA ALA A 63 -26.59 -22.83 -0.34
C ALA A 63 -25.36 -22.08 0.23
N ARG A 64 -25.34 -21.86 1.55
CA ARG A 64 -24.23 -21.18 2.25
C ARG A 64 -22.93 -22.00 2.17
N LEU A 65 -22.98 -23.31 2.37
CA LEU A 65 -21.80 -24.18 2.25
C LEU A 65 -21.23 -24.23 0.83
N LYS A 66 -22.10 -24.29 -0.19
CA LYS A 66 -21.67 -24.25 -1.61
C LYS A 66 -20.99 -22.92 -1.94
N LEU A 67 -21.50 -21.80 -1.42
CA LEU A 67 -20.88 -20.48 -1.59
C LEU A 67 -19.49 -20.42 -0.94
N ILE A 68 -19.35 -20.90 0.30
CA ILE A 68 -18.06 -20.95 1.00
C ILE A 68 -17.05 -21.77 0.18
N ASN A 69 -17.44 -22.95 -0.28
CA ASN A 69 -16.56 -23.81 -1.09
C ASN A 69 -16.14 -23.14 -2.41
N HIS A 70 -17.06 -22.45 -3.08
CA HIS A 70 -16.79 -21.74 -4.33
C HIS A 70 -15.79 -20.59 -4.17
N LEU A 71 -15.88 -19.85 -3.05
CA LEU A 71 -14.97 -18.76 -2.73
C LEU A 71 -13.58 -19.28 -2.32
N LEU A 72 -13.53 -20.35 -1.52
CA LEU A 72 -12.26 -21.00 -1.16
C LEU A 72 -11.53 -21.53 -2.42
N ALA A 73 -12.25 -22.13 -3.36
CA ALA A 73 -11.68 -22.60 -4.62
C ALA A 73 -11.07 -21.48 -5.48
N ARG A 74 -11.52 -20.23 -5.28
CA ARG A 74 -10.99 -19.03 -5.95
C ARG A 74 -9.87 -18.32 -5.18
N GLY A 75 -9.42 -18.90 -4.06
CA GLY A 75 -8.28 -18.39 -3.28
C GLY A 75 -8.63 -17.34 -2.24
N TYR A 76 -9.91 -17.14 -1.92
CA TYR A 76 -10.32 -16.30 -0.79
C TYR A 76 -9.99 -16.98 0.53
N THR A 77 -9.57 -16.19 1.54
CA THR A 77 -9.30 -16.74 2.87
C THR A 77 -10.59 -16.93 3.67
N LEU A 78 -10.58 -17.83 4.65
CA LEU A 78 -11.74 -18.08 5.50
C LEU A 78 -12.15 -16.83 6.32
N SER A 79 -11.19 -15.96 6.67
CA SER A 79 -11.46 -14.70 7.36
C SER A 79 -12.28 -13.75 6.47
N ASN A 80 -11.84 -13.52 5.23
CA ASN A 80 -12.55 -12.67 4.28
C ASN A 80 -13.96 -13.19 3.97
N ILE A 81 -14.14 -14.51 3.92
CA ILE A 81 -15.45 -15.14 3.73
C ILE A 81 -16.35 -14.94 4.97
N GLN A 82 -15.77 -14.90 6.18
CA GLN A 82 -16.52 -14.63 7.41
C GLN A 82 -17.04 -13.20 7.45
N ASP A 83 -16.22 -12.24 7.04
CA ASP A 83 -16.60 -10.84 6.95
C ASP A 83 -17.66 -10.63 5.85
N LEU A 84 -17.56 -11.39 4.75
CA LEU A 84 -18.56 -11.44 3.67
C LEU A 84 -19.93 -11.92 4.17
N ILE A 85 -19.97 -13.02 4.91
CA ILE A 85 -21.22 -13.62 5.38
C ILE A 85 -21.88 -12.76 6.45
N LYS A 86 -21.10 -12.17 7.36
CA LYS A 86 -21.62 -11.21 8.34
C LYS A 86 -22.25 -9.98 7.69
N ALA A 87 -21.57 -9.42 6.68
CA ALA A 87 -22.09 -8.28 5.93
C ALA A 87 -23.43 -8.58 5.24
N ILE A 88 -23.61 -9.79 4.71
CA ILE A 88 -24.88 -10.24 4.09
C ILE A 88 -25.97 -10.40 5.17
N ASP A 89 -25.64 -11.01 6.31
CA ASP A 89 -26.59 -11.26 7.40
C ASP A 89 -27.04 -9.95 8.09
N GLU A 90 -26.19 -8.91 8.07
CA GLU A 90 -26.46 -7.58 8.62
C GLU A 90 -27.11 -6.61 7.61
N GLY A 91 -27.36 -7.06 6.36
CA GLY A 91 -28.01 -6.24 5.33
C GLY A 91 -27.13 -5.13 4.75
N HIS A 92 -25.81 -5.21 4.95
CA HIS A 92 -24.83 -4.28 4.39
C HIS A 92 -24.54 -4.62 2.91
N ASP A 93 -24.37 -3.59 2.06
CA ASP A 93 -24.00 -3.82 0.66
C ASP A 93 -22.59 -4.40 0.59
N LEU A 94 -22.49 -5.68 0.23
CA LEU A 94 -21.27 -6.47 0.16
C LEU A 94 -20.20 -5.87 -0.76
N ARG A 95 -20.64 -5.17 -1.80
CA ARG A 95 -19.76 -4.46 -2.74
C ARG A 95 -19.06 -3.29 -2.08
N SER A 96 -19.68 -2.68 -1.08
CA SER A 96 -19.16 -1.51 -0.39
C SER A 96 -18.03 -1.88 0.58
N ILE A 97 -18.17 -2.95 1.38
CA ILE A 97 -17.16 -3.39 2.36
C ILE A 97 -15.93 -4.01 1.65
N LEU A 98 -16.14 -4.89 0.66
CA LEU A 98 -15.05 -5.38 -0.18
C LEU A 98 -14.44 -4.28 -1.05
N GLY A 99 -15.24 -3.30 -1.46
CA GLY A 99 -14.77 -2.09 -2.14
C GLY A 99 -13.83 -1.28 -1.26
N LEU A 100 -14.15 -1.16 0.04
CA LEU A 100 -13.33 -0.48 1.05
C LEU A 100 -12.04 -1.24 1.36
N GLU A 101 -12.10 -2.56 1.59
CA GLU A 101 -10.90 -3.39 1.81
C GLU A 101 -9.95 -3.32 0.61
N ASN A 102 -10.47 -3.40 -0.62
CA ASN A 102 -9.66 -3.25 -1.84
C ASN A 102 -9.18 -1.81 -2.06
N ALA A 103 -9.97 -0.80 -1.71
CA ALA A 103 -9.58 0.61 -1.84
C ALA A 103 -8.53 1.03 -0.80
N ILE A 104 -8.51 0.39 0.37
CA ILE A 104 -7.51 0.62 1.42
C ILE A 104 -6.27 -0.24 1.19
N GLY A 105 -6.45 -1.53 0.93
CA GLY A 105 -5.37 -2.52 0.75
C GLY A 105 -4.80 -2.60 -0.68
N GLY A 106 -5.45 -1.97 -1.65
CA GLY A 106 -5.02 -1.95 -3.05
C GLY A 106 -3.71 -1.18 -3.23
N ARG A 107 -2.88 -1.60 -4.19
CA ARG A 107 -1.60 -0.96 -4.51
C ARG A 107 -1.80 0.53 -4.80
N TRP A 108 -0.96 1.37 -4.19
CA TRP A 108 -0.92 2.81 -4.46
C TRP A 108 -0.22 3.13 -5.78
N SER A 109 0.73 2.28 -6.19
CA SER A 109 1.35 2.37 -7.52
C SER A 109 0.51 1.62 -8.55
N HIS A 110 0.27 2.28 -9.68
CA HIS A 110 -0.33 1.70 -10.89
C HIS A 110 0.73 1.01 -11.78
N GLU A 111 2.00 0.99 -11.34
CA GLU A 111 3.06 0.32 -12.08
C GLU A 111 2.85 -1.20 -12.06
N LEU A 112 2.95 -1.80 -13.24
CA LEU A 112 2.97 -3.26 -13.36
C LEU A 112 4.34 -3.76 -12.88
N PRO A 113 4.38 -4.68 -11.88
CA PRO A 113 5.64 -5.25 -11.43
C PRO A 113 6.38 -5.91 -12.59
N LYS A 114 7.68 -5.62 -12.69
CA LYS A 114 8.54 -6.15 -13.76
C LYS A 114 9.53 -7.13 -13.16
N THR A 115 9.75 -8.23 -13.89
CA THR A 115 10.68 -9.28 -13.49
C THR A 115 12.02 -9.04 -14.16
N TYR A 116 13.10 -9.18 -13.39
CA TYR A 116 14.48 -8.98 -13.82
C TYR A 116 15.29 -10.24 -13.49
N SER A 117 16.16 -10.64 -14.40
CA SER A 117 17.18 -11.65 -14.13
C SER A 117 18.37 -11.02 -13.41
N LEU A 118 19.19 -11.85 -12.75
CA LEU A 118 20.43 -11.38 -12.14
C LEU A 118 21.36 -10.71 -13.17
N ALA A 119 21.42 -11.25 -14.40
CA ALA A 119 22.21 -10.70 -15.48
C ALA A 119 21.71 -9.30 -15.92
N ALA A 120 20.39 -9.11 -15.99
CA ALA A 120 19.81 -7.80 -16.32
C ALA A 120 20.15 -6.75 -15.24
N LEU A 121 20.06 -7.12 -13.96
CA LEU A 121 20.44 -6.23 -12.86
C LEU A 121 21.94 -5.89 -12.89
N ALA A 122 22.80 -6.87 -13.19
CA ALA A 122 24.23 -6.65 -13.34
C ALA A 122 24.57 -5.75 -14.54
N GLN A 123 23.81 -5.80 -15.63
CA GLN A 123 23.97 -4.87 -16.76
C GLN A 123 23.54 -3.45 -16.40
N MET A 124 22.49 -3.29 -15.58
CA MET A 124 21.97 -1.98 -15.18
C MET A 124 22.86 -1.27 -14.15
N PHE A 125 23.37 -2.01 -13.17
CA PHE A 125 24.06 -1.46 -11.99
C PHE A 125 25.54 -1.88 -11.89
N GLY A 126 26.04 -2.62 -12.87
CA GLY A 126 27.39 -3.17 -12.88
C GLY A 126 27.56 -4.45 -12.03
N PRO A 127 28.76 -5.05 -12.03
CA PRO A 127 29.03 -6.30 -11.32
C PRO A 127 28.84 -6.19 -9.80
N GLN A 128 28.99 -4.99 -9.24
CA GLN A 128 28.81 -4.70 -7.81
C GLN A 128 27.35 -4.84 -7.35
N ALA A 129 26.38 -4.85 -8.27
CA ALA A 129 24.96 -5.03 -7.97
C ALA A 129 24.69 -6.30 -7.17
N THR A 130 25.45 -7.36 -7.47
CA THR A 130 25.31 -8.68 -6.83
C THR A 130 25.54 -8.64 -5.32
N THR A 131 26.49 -7.81 -4.86
CA THR A 131 26.81 -7.63 -3.44
C THR A 131 25.72 -6.91 -2.66
N GLN A 132 24.86 -6.16 -3.35
CA GLN A 132 23.81 -5.33 -2.72
C GLN A 132 22.44 -6.02 -2.73
N LEU A 133 22.29 -7.18 -3.37
CA LEU A 133 20.99 -7.86 -3.54
C LEU A 133 20.27 -8.12 -2.22
N SER A 134 20.99 -8.61 -1.20
CA SER A 134 20.40 -8.85 0.13
C SER A 134 19.78 -7.58 0.68
N ARG A 135 20.52 -6.47 0.63
CA ARG A 135 20.05 -5.16 1.10
C ARG A 135 18.90 -4.61 0.28
N VAL A 136 18.93 -4.77 -1.05
CA VAL A 136 17.84 -4.35 -1.95
C VAL A 136 16.56 -5.12 -1.64
N THR A 137 16.67 -6.41 -1.30
CA THR A 137 15.55 -7.25 -0.88
C THR A 137 15.06 -6.92 0.54
N GLU A 138 15.96 -6.66 1.49
CA GLU A 138 15.60 -6.20 2.85
C GLU A 138 14.85 -4.85 2.83
N LEU A 139 15.26 -3.93 1.96
CA LEU A 139 14.57 -2.66 1.72
C LEU A 139 13.26 -2.84 0.94
N GLY A 140 12.93 -4.06 0.49
CA GLY A 140 11.69 -4.38 -0.23
C GLY A 140 11.62 -3.79 -1.64
N LEU A 141 12.74 -3.34 -2.21
CA LEU A 141 12.82 -2.79 -3.57
C LEU A 141 12.71 -3.91 -4.62
N LEU A 142 13.28 -5.09 -4.32
CA LEU A 142 13.19 -6.30 -5.14
C LEU A 142 12.76 -7.49 -4.29
N GLU A 143 11.76 -8.23 -4.76
CA GLU A 143 11.39 -9.53 -4.19
C GLU A 143 12.06 -10.66 -4.96
N ARG A 144 12.75 -11.56 -4.25
CA ARG A 144 13.33 -12.75 -4.87
C ARG A 144 12.25 -13.79 -5.16
N ARG A 145 12.15 -14.22 -6.42
CA ARG A 145 11.30 -15.34 -6.88
C ARG A 145 12.17 -16.38 -7.58
N GLY A 146 12.69 -17.33 -6.81
CA GLY A 146 13.62 -18.34 -7.29
C GLY A 146 14.92 -17.73 -7.81
N LEU A 147 15.13 -17.80 -9.13
CA LEU A 147 16.28 -17.26 -9.85
C LEU A 147 16.06 -15.83 -10.39
N SER A 148 14.85 -15.30 -10.25
CA SER A 148 14.46 -13.98 -10.76
C SER A 148 14.14 -13.03 -9.61
N PHE A 149 14.13 -11.73 -9.92
CA PHE A 149 13.79 -10.66 -8.99
C PHE A 149 12.60 -9.87 -9.54
N VAL A 150 11.65 -9.51 -8.67
CA VAL A 150 10.47 -8.72 -9.05
C VAL A 150 10.55 -7.34 -8.41
N ALA A 151 10.57 -6.30 -9.24
CA ALA A 151 10.50 -4.92 -8.76
C ALA A 151 9.04 -4.49 -8.65
N LYS A 152 8.65 -3.96 -7.48
CA LYS A 152 7.30 -3.37 -7.28
C LYS A 152 7.14 -2.01 -7.95
N SER A 153 8.24 -1.26 -8.07
CA SER A 153 8.32 -0.01 -8.84
C SER A 153 9.49 -0.12 -9.82
N PRO A 154 9.22 -0.58 -11.06
CA PRO A 154 10.19 -0.56 -12.15
C PRO A 154 10.76 0.84 -12.42
N ALA A 155 9.95 1.91 -12.30
CA ALA A 155 10.39 3.27 -12.56
C ALA A 155 11.49 3.71 -11.59
N LEU A 156 11.35 3.39 -10.30
CA LEU A 156 12.38 3.68 -9.29
C LEU A 156 13.70 2.94 -9.60
N LEU A 157 13.61 1.68 -10.06
CA LEU A 157 14.79 0.91 -10.44
C LEU A 157 15.49 1.49 -11.68
N GLU A 158 14.71 1.92 -12.67
CA GLU A 158 15.23 2.55 -13.89
C GLU A 158 15.86 3.93 -13.60
N ALA A 159 15.25 4.73 -12.71
CA ALA A 159 15.83 5.98 -12.22
C ALA A 159 17.15 5.75 -11.47
N ALA A 160 17.21 4.77 -10.57
CA ALA A 160 18.45 4.43 -9.86
C ALA A 160 19.55 3.96 -10.83
N ALA A 161 19.20 3.21 -11.88
CA ALA A 161 20.14 2.80 -12.91
C ALA A 161 20.65 3.99 -13.74
N ALA A 162 19.79 4.97 -14.04
CA ALA A 162 20.20 6.21 -14.69
C ALA A 162 21.17 7.03 -13.82
N MET A 163 20.87 7.21 -12.54
CA MET A 163 21.77 7.90 -11.58
C MET A 163 23.11 7.18 -11.44
N THR A 164 23.11 5.85 -11.52
CA THR A 164 24.35 5.05 -11.52
C THR A 164 25.23 5.34 -12.74
N LYS A 165 24.62 5.56 -13.91
CA LYS A 165 25.36 5.94 -15.13
C LYS A 165 25.97 7.33 -15.04
N GLU A 166 25.36 8.24 -14.29
CA GLU A 166 25.90 9.57 -13.97
C GLU A 166 26.99 9.55 -12.89
N GLY A 167 27.41 8.35 -12.43
CA GLY A 167 28.53 8.17 -11.51
C GLY A 167 28.14 8.06 -10.03
N ILE A 168 26.85 8.05 -9.68
CA ILE A 168 26.40 7.88 -8.30
C ILE A 168 26.41 6.39 -7.95
N PRO A 169 27.22 5.91 -6.99
CA PRO A 169 27.30 4.50 -6.67
C PRO A 169 25.96 3.92 -6.18
N PRO A 170 25.56 2.70 -6.60
CA PRO A 170 24.31 2.08 -6.15
C PRO A 170 24.20 1.95 -4.63
N ARG A 171 25.33 1.77 -3.95
CA ARG A 171 25.39 1.71 -2.48
C ARG A 171 24.90 3.02 -1.84
N GLU A 172 25.33 4.17 -2.36
CA GLU A 172 24.94 5.48 -1.85
C GLU A 172 23.45 5.73 -2.08
N LEU A 173 22.91 5.31 -3.23
CA LEU A 173 21.47 5.38 -3.49
C LEU A 173 20.67 4.55 -2.46
N LEU A 174 21.15 3.35 -2.11
CA LEU A 174 20.52 2.52 -1.08
C LEU A 174 20.65 3.14 0.32
N ASP A 175 21.76 3.80 0.62
CA ASP A 175 21.94 4.56 1.86
C ASP A 175 20.90 5.70 1.96
N VAL A 176 20.74 6.48 0.89
CA VAL A 176 19.73 7.55 0.80
C VAL A 176 18.32 6.99 0.97
N ILE A 177 17.97 5.89 0.30
CA ILE A 177 16.64 5.26 0.46
C ILE A 177 16.42 4.79 1.91
N SER A 178 17.44 4.21 2.54
CA SER A 178 17.35 3.73 3.93
C SER A 178 17.10 4.89 4.89
N LEU A 179 17.78 6.02 4.70
CA LEU A 179 17.66 7.22 5.53
C LEU A 179 16.36 8.00 5.25
N ALA A 180 15.91 8.06 4.00
CA ALA A 180 14.73 8.82 3.60
C ALA A 180 13.41 8.13 3.98
N ARG A 181 13.39 6.79 4.08
CA ARG A 181 12.16 6.02 4.29
C ARG A 181 11.36 6.43 5.53
N PRO A 182 11.95 6.61 6.73
CA PRO A 182 11.20 7.08 7.90
C PRO A 182 10.51 8.44 7.67
N HIS A 183 11.10 9.32 6.85
CA HIS A 183 10.52 10.61 6.53
C HIS A 183 9.31 10.47 5.59
N PHE A 184 9.39 9.61 4.58
CA PHE A 184 8.24 9.29 3.74
C PHE A 184 7.12 8.61 4.54
N ASP A 185 7.45 7.72 5.48
CA ASP A 185 6.47 7.08 6.36
C ASP A 185 5.76 8.12 7.25
N ALA A 186 6.50 9.13 7.75
CA ALA A 186 5.92 10.22 8.52
C ALA A 186 4.96 11.08 7.67
N ILE A 187 5.34 11.43 6.43
CA ILE A 187 4.49 12.16 5.49
C ILE A 187 3.23 11.35 5.17
N ALA A 188 3.37 10.05 4.91
CA ALA A 188 2.25 9.17 4.62
C ALA A 188 1.25 9.13 5.80
N ARG A 189 1.74 9.04 7.05
CA ARG A 189 0.88 9.11 8.25
C ARG A 189 0.13 10.44 8.34
N LEU A 190 0.80 11.57 8.10
CA LEU A 190 0.13 12.89 8.12
C LEU A 190 -0.99 12.99 7.08
N LEU A 191 -0.75 12.46 5.87
CA LEU A 191 -1.76 12.46 4.80
C LEU A 191 -2.93 11.53 5.13
N VAL A 192 -2.64 10.34 5.66
CA VAL A 192 -3.69 9.40 6.10
C VAL A 192 -4.50 10.02 7.25
N ASP A 193 -3.84 10.61 8.25
CA ASP A 193 -4.51 11.26 9.39
C ASP A 193 -5.39 12.44 8.94
N LEU A 194 -4.96 13.20 7.94
CA LEU A 194 -5.77 14.28 7.36
C LEU A 194 -7.08 13.75 6.77
N VAL A 195 -7.00 12.61 6.06
CA VAL A 195 -8.17 11.95 5.48
C VAL A 195 -9.02 11.34 6.59
N VAL A 196 -8.45 10.58 7.52
CA VAL A 196 -9.16 9.95 8.64
C VAL A 196 -9.91 10.97 9.49
N LYS A 197 -9.30 12.11 9.83
CA LYS A 197 -9.99 13.21 10.56
C LYS A 197 -11.20 13.77 9.81
N ARG A 198 -11.21 13.69 8.48
CA ARG A 198 -12.36 14.09 7.66
C ARG A 198 -13.45 13.02 7.66
N LEU A 199 -13.08 11.76 7.89
CA LEU A 199 -13.96 10.60 7.99
C LEU A 199 -14.45 10.33 9.42
N ASP A 200 -13.85 10.93 10.46
CA ASP A 200 -14.27 10.90 11.88
C ASP A 200 -15.66 11.54 12.15
N ARG A 201 -16.51 11.66 11.13
CA ARG A 201 -17.97 11.85 11.30
C ARG A 201 -18.64 10.60 11.88
N TYR A 202 -17.95 9.47 11.89
CA TYR A 202 -18.39 8.21 12.48
C TYR A 202 -17.59 7.97 13.78
N ASP A 203 -18.26 7.58 14.86
CA ASP A 203 -17.62 7.38 16.16
C ASP A 203 -16.47 6.38 16.06
N ALA A 204 -15.33 6.73 16.69
CA ALA A 204 -14.13 5.91 16.70
C ALA A 204 -14.45 4.46 17.14
N GLY A 205 -14.28 3.50 16.24
CA GLY A 205 -14.53 2.07 16.47
C GLY A 205 -15.84 1.54 15.89
N THR A 206 -16.65 2.35 15.22
CA THR A 206 -17.82 1.90 14.46
C THR A 206 -17.53 1.91 12.95
N LEU A 207 -18.00 0.87 12.24
CA LEU A 207 -17.97 0.87 10.78
C LEU A 207 -18.90 1.98 10.27
N PRO A 208 -18.50 2.76 9.24
CA PRO A 208 -19.39 3.72 8.62
C PRO A 208 -20.66 3.03 8.11
N PRO A 209 -21.83 3.72 8.15
CA PRO A 209 -23.08 3.20 7.60
C PRO A 209 -22.88 2.73 6.16
N ALA A 210 -23.48 1.61 5.79
CA ALA A 210 -23.32 1.03 4.45
C ALA A 210 -23.74 1.97 3.30
N THR A 211 -24.55 3.00 3.58
CA THR A 211 -24.92 4.05 2.61
C THR A 211 -23.74 4.94 2.23
N ASP A 212 -22.78 5.12 3.12
CA ASP A 212 -21.73 6.13 3.00
C ASP A 212 -20.40 5.50 2.54
N VAL A 213 -20.26 4.18 2.69
CA VAL A 213 -19.09 3.40 2.27
C VAL A 213 -18.73 3.60 0.78
N PRO A 214 -19.66 3.62 -0.18
CA PRO A 214 -19.33 3.88 -1.58
C PRO A 214 -18.71 5.28 -1.80
N GLU A 215 -19.23 6.30 -1.12
CA GLU A 215 -18.68 7.66 -1.20
C GLU A 215 -17.27 7.74 -0.60
N LEU A 216 -17.04 7.02 0.51
CA LEU A 216 -15.72 6.89 1.14
C LEU A 216 -14.71 6.20 0.23
N VAL A 217 -15.11 5.10 -0.41
CA VAL A 217 -14.29 4.37 -1.40
C VAL A 217 -13.92 5.29 -2.57
N ASP A 218 -14.89 5.99 -3.14
CA ASP A 218 -14.65 6.94 -4.24
C ASP A 218 -13.76 8.11 -3.80
N ALA A 219 -13.92 8.62 -2.59
CA ALA A 219 -13.05 9.63 -2.03
C ALA A 219 -11.60 9.14 -1.93
N ILE A 220 -11.36 7.90 -1.46
CA ILE A 220 -10.02 7.30 -1.41
C ILE A 220 -9.41 7.21 -2.81
N TRP A 221 -10.16 6.73 -3.81
CA TRP A 221 -9.69 6.64 -5.20
C TRP A 221 -9.35 8.01 -5.80
N ARG A 222 -10.15 9.04 -5.49
CA ARG A 222 -9.91 10.42 -5.94
C ARG A 222 -8.74 11.09 -5.24
N LEU A 223 -8.53 10.79 -3.96
CA LEU A 223 -7.48 11.40 -3.15
C LEU A 223 -6.08 10.83 -3.48
N ARG A 224 -5.99 9.55 -3.83
CA ARG A 224 -4.73 8.89 -4.20
C ARG A 224 -3.87 9.68 -5.22
N PRO A 225 -4.36 10.01 -6.43
CA PRO A 225 -3.56 10.76 -7.40
C PRO A 225 -3.27 12.20 -6.96
N LEU A 226 -4.19 12.83 -6.21
CA LEU A 226 -3.98 14.19 -5.70
C LEU A 226 -2.88 14.24 -4.64
N ALA A 227 -2.82 13.24 -3.76
CA ALA A 227 -1.77 13.11 -2.77
C ALA A 227 -0.39 12.93 -3.43
N ALA A 228 -0.31 12.15 -4.52
CA ALA A 228 0.93 11.98 -5.28
C ALA A 228 1.43 13.31 -5.85
N VAL A 229 0.56 14.08 -6.52
CA VAL A 229 0.90 15.41 -7.07
C VAL A 229 1.35 16.36 -5.96
N PHE A 230 0.67 16.36 -4.82
CA PHE A 230 1.04 17.19 -3.67
C PHE A 230 2.43 16.84 -3.12
N VAL A 231 2.71 15.55 -2.91
CA VAL A 231 4.01 15.09 -2.38
C VAL A 231 5.14 15.37 -3.38
N GLU A 232 4.89 15.15 -4.68
CA GLU A 232 5.87 15.46 -5.73
C GLU A 232 6.20 16.96 -5.76
N GLY A 233 5.18 17.83 -5.71
CA GLY A 233 5.35 19.28 -5.67
C GLY A 233 6.18 19.74 -4.46
N GLU A 234 5.87 19.26 -3.26
CA GLU A 234 6.64 19.61 -2.06
C GLU A 234 8.07 19.04 -2.08
N THR A 235 8.26 17.85 -2.68
CA THR A 235 9.60 17.28 -2.87
C THR A 235 10.43 18.15 -3.81
N ASN A 236 9.86 18.60 -4.93
CA ASN A 236 10.55 19.49 -5.87
C ASN A 236 10.92 20.83 -5.22
N ARG A 237 9.98 21.45 -4.49
CA ARG A 237 10.24 22.69 -3.74
C ARG A 237 11.35 22.51 -2.70
N ALA A 238 11.36 21.39 -1.97
CA ALA A 238 12.39 21.08 -0.98
C ALA A 238 13.76 20.87 -1.64
N LEU A 239 13.82 20.19 -2.78
CA LEU A 239 15.05 20.01 -3.56
C LEU A 239 15.60 21.35 -4.09
N GLU A 240 14.74 22.22 -4.63
CA GLU A 240 15.13 23.56 -5.09
C GLU A 240 15.73 24.40 -3.96
N THR A 241 15.10 24.35 -2.78
CA THR A 241 15.56 25.06 -1.59
C THR A 241 16.92 24.54 -1.14
N ALA A 242 17.09 23.22 -1.08
CA ALA A 242 18.34 22.58 -0.67
C ALA A 242 19.48 22.87 -1.67
N ALA A 243 19.20 22.78 -2.97
CA ALA A 243 20.17 23.09 -4.02
C ALA A 243 20.60 24.57 -3.98
N SER A 244 19.65 25.48 -3.81
CA SER A 244 19.92 26.92 -3.71
C SER A 244 20.76 27.25 -2.46
N ALA A 245 20.44 26.65 -1.32
CA ALA A 245 21.21 26.83 -0.08
C ALA A 245 22.64 26.32 -0.22
N TYR A 246 22.84 25.15 -0.84
CA TYR A 246 24.16 24.61 -1.11
C TYR A 246 24.98 25.51 -2.05
N LEU A 247 24.39 25.98 -3.15
CA LEU A 247 25.05 26.89 -4.08
C LEU A 247 25.41 28.22 -3.43
N GLY A 248 24.50 28.81 -2.65
CA GLY A 248 24.73 30.06 -1.93
C GLY A 248 25.87 29.94 -0.92
N GLY A 249 25.87 28.87 -0.10
CA GLY A 249 26.94 28.62 0.86
C GLY A 249 28.31 28.39 0.19
N ARG A 250 28.32 27.67 -0.94
CA ARG A 250 29.55 27.41 -1.69
C ARG A 250 30.10 28.67 -2.36
N VAL A 251 29.23 29.51 -2.93
CA VAL A 251 29.61 30.80 -3.51
C VAL A 251 30.15 31.74 -2.43
N ALA A 252 29.48 31.85 -1.28
CA ALA A 252 29.97 32.64 -0.15
C ALA A 252 31.36 32.19 0.31
N THR A 253 31.57 30.88 0.46
CA THR A 253 32.88 30.31 0.84
C THR A 253 33.99 30.64 -0.17
N ILE A 254 33.67 30.60 -1.47
CA ILE A 254 34.63 30.93 -2.53
C ILE A 254 34.95 32.44 -2.54
N LEU A 255 33.95 33.29 -2.34
CA LEU A 255 34.10 34.74 -2.25
C LEU A 255 34.95 35.14 -1.04
N ASP A 256 34.67 34.59 0.14
CA ASP A 256 35.45 34.84 1.36
C ASP A 256 36.91 34.44 1.20
N LYS A 257 37.16 33.27 0.57
CA LYS A 257 38.52 32.82 0.27
C LYS A 257 39.24 33.76 -0.70
N LYS A 258 38.56 34.20 -1.76
CA LYS A 258 39.15 35.15 -2.73
C LYS A 258 39.43 36.53 -2.14
N LEU A 259 38.51 37.06 -1.33
CA LEU A 259 38.68 38.35 -0.65
C LEU A 259 39.83 38.30 0.37
N SER A 260 39.95 37.18 1.09
CA SER A 260 41.07 36.95 2.01
C SER A 260 42.43 36.83 1.28
N ASP A 261 42.46 36.12 0.14
CA ASP A 261 43.65 36.00 -0.71
C ASP A 261 44.06 37.36 -1.32
N GLU A 262 43.10 38.22 -1.69
CA GLU A 262 43.37 39.58 -2.20
C GLU A 262 43.88 40.52 -1.11
N ALA A 263 43.30 40.49 0.10
CA ALA A 263 43.76 41.26 1.24
C ALA A 263 45.20 40.87 1.67
N ALA A 264 45.53 39.58 1.59
CA ALA A 264 46.89 39.08 1.84
C ALA A 264 47.91 39.56 0.79
N ARG A 265 47.49 39.73 -0.47
CA ARG A 265 48.36 40.30 -1.53
C ARG A 265 48.59 41.79 -1.36
N GLN A 266 47.58 42.55 -0.93
CA GLN A 266 47.68 44.00 -0.74
C GLN A 266 48.50 44.39 0.50
N SER A 267 48.49 43.56 1.55
CA SER A 267 49.32 43.76 2.77
C SER A 267 50.78 43.32 2.61
N GLY A 268 51.13 42.64 1.51
CA GLY A 268 52.46 42.09 1.23
C GLY A 268 53.45 43.00 0.49
N THR A 269 53.14 44.30 0.28
CA THR A 269 54.08 45.23 -0.37
C THR A 269 54.49 46.35 0.57
N PRO A 270 55.67 46.29 1.22
CA PRO A 270 56.29 47.45 1.82
C PRO A 270 57.19 48.16 0.80
N ASP A 271 57.01 49.48 0.73
CA ASP A 271 57.90 50.51 0.21
C ASP A 271 59.39 50.14 0.18
N THR A 272 59.99 50.15 -1.01
CA THR A 272 61.40 50.50 -1.18
C THR A 272 61.46 51.91 -1.77
N SER A 273 61.28 52.92 -0.93
CA SER A 273 61.71 54.28 -1.24
C SER A 273 62.60 54.80 -0.10
N GLY A 274 63.82 55.15 -0.46
CA GLY A 274 64.81 55.75 0.43
C GLY A 274 66.04 56.17 -0.37
N PRO A 275 66.13 57.44 -0.80
CA PRO A 275 67.26 57.97 -1.56
C PRO A 275 68.38 58.42 -0.61
N ALA A 276 69.63 58.09 -0.91
CA ALA A 276 70.79 58.74 -0.32
C ALA A 276 71.99 58.69 -1.28
N ASP A 277 72.21 59.87 -1.86
CA ASP A 277 73.43 60.41 -2.44
C ASP A 277 74.65 60.24 -1.51
N ASP A 278 75.79 59.76 -2.02
CA ASP A 278 77.11 60.33 -1.68
C ASP A 278 78.24 59.79 -2.61
N GLY A 279 78.88 60.71 -3.33
CA GLY A 279 80.32 60.95 -3.20
C GLY A 279 81.38 59.94 -3.68
N ASP A 280 81.95 60.24 -4.86
CA ASP A 280 83.39 60.49 -5.07
C ASP A 280 84.46 59.36 -4.93
N LYS A 281 85.36 59.39 -5.94
CA LYS A 281 86.78 59.04 -6.00
C LYS A 281 87.30 57.62 -6.32
N ALA A 282 87.98 57.64 -7.48
CA ALA A 282 89.27 57.04 -7.86
C ALA A 282 89.28 55.59 -8.38
#